data_AF-X1QP21-F1
#
_entry.id   AF-X1QP21-F1
#
_cell.length_a   1.000
_cell.length_b   1.000
_cell.length_c   1.000
_cell.angle_alpha   90.00
_cell.angle_beta   90.00
_cell.angle_gamma   90.00
#
_symmetry.space_group_name_H-M   'P 1'
#
loop_
_entity.id
_entity.type
_entity.pdbx_description
1 polymer ?
#
loop_
_entity_poly.entity_id
_entity_poly.type
_entity_poly.pdbx_seq_one_letter_code
_entity_poly.pdbx_strand_id
1 'polypeptide(L)'
;GKAVQTIRAYSKTKCQVGLAPVGIVSIPATDSPEDIEAARQTMFSVASKDETLFSVPSKNVWNNTWWLDPVRKLLNYHLSIFGEPVRAILV
;
A
#
# COMPACT_ATOMS: atom_id res chain seq x y z
N GLY A 1 -3.04 4.16 12.91
CA GLY A 1 -1.85 4.81 13.49
C GLY A 1 -2.24 5.85 14.52
N LYS A 2 -1.31 6.27 15.39
CA LYS A 2 -1.58 7.23 16.48
C LYS A 2 -2.12 8.57 15.97
N ALA A 3 -1.59 9.10 14.87
CA ALA A 3 -2.10 10.34 14.26
C ALA A 3 -3.59 10.26 13.90
N VAL A 4 -4.04 9.15 13.29
CA VAL A 4 -5.46 8.92 12.96
C VAL A 4 -6.34 8.89 14.22
N GLN A 5 -5.86 8.29 15.31
CA GLN A 5 -6.59 8.25 16.58
C GLN A 5 -6.75 9.66 17.16
N THR A 6 -5.67 10.45 17.17
CA THR A 6 -5.70 11.84 17.65
C THR A 6 -6.65 12.70 16.80
N ILE A 7 -6.56 12.64 15.47
CA ILE A 7 -7.44 13.43 14.59
C ILE A 7 -8.91 13.07 14.85
N ARG A 8 -9.24 11.78 14.97
CA ARG A 8 -10.60 11.34 15.26
C ARG A 8 -11.10 11.74 16.65
N ALA A 9 -10.22 11.75 17.65
CA ALA A 9 -10.59 12.11 19.02
C ALA A 9 -10.87 13.60 19.22
N TYR A 10 -10.20 14.47 18.45
CA TYR A 10 -10.21 15.91 18.69
C TYR A 10 -10.77 16.75 17.54
N SER A 11 -11.13 16.15 16.40
CA SER A 11 -11.78 16.87 15.31
C SER A 11 -13.14 17.43 15.75
N LYS A 12 -13.38 18.73 15.49
CA LYS A 12 -14.65 19.41 15.80
C LYS A 12 -15.80 18.99 14.89
N THR A 13 -15.49 18.37 13.76
CA THR A 13 -16.44 17.87 12.76
C THR A 13 -16.10 16.44 12.36
N LYS A 14 -17.04 15.73 11.71
CA LYS A 14 -16.75 14.42 11.13
C LYS A 14 -15.63 14.57 10.08
N CYS A 15 -14.48 13.93 10.33
CA CYS A 15 -13.29 14.03 9.48
C CYS A 15 -13.02 12.73 8.72
N GLN A 16 -12.58 12.85 7.46
CA GLN A 16 -12.07 11.73 6.68
C GLN A 16 -10.54 11.74 6.73
N VAL A 17 -9.93 10.61 7.08
CA VAL A 17 -8.47 10.48 7.22
C VAL A 17 -8.01 9.30 6.38
N GLY A 18 -7.09 9.56 5.45
CA GLY A 18 -6.53 8.58 4.52
C GLY A 18 -5.03 8.79 4.30
N LEU A 19 -4.48 8.11 3.30
CA LEU A 19 -3.11 8.28 2.82
C LEU A 19 -3.12 8.37 1.30
N ALA A 20 -2.15 9.07 0.71
CA ALA A 20 -1.92 9.15 -0.74
C ALA A 20 -0.54 8.55 -1.04
N PRO A 21 -0.45 7.24 -1.34
CA PRO A 21 0.83 6.59 -1.56
C PRO A 21 1.29 6.76 -3.00
N VAL A 22 2.59 6.97 -3.20
CA VAL A 22 3.21 6.75 -4.51
C VAL A 22 3.64 5.29 -4.58
N GLY A 23 2.93 4.51 -5.40
CA GLY A 23 3.18 3.09 -5.57
C GLY A 23 4.28 2.80 -6.61
N ILE A 24 5.06 1.74 -6.37
CA ILE A 24 5.89 1.15 -7.42
C ILE A 24 4.97 0.36 -8.36
N VAL A 25 5.11 0.57 -9.67
CA VAL A 25 4.32 -0.11 -10.69
C VAL A 25 5.23 -0.97 -11.55
N SER A 26 4.83 -2.23 -11.79
CA SER A 26 5.41 -3.11 -12.80
C SER A 26 4.35 -3.40 -13.86
N ILE A 27 4.72 -3.27 -15.13
CA ILE A 27 3.81 -3.45 -16.28
C ILE A 27 4.23 -4.74 -16.98
N PRO A 28 3.31 -5.67 -17.27
CA PRO A 28 3.64 -6.91 -17.98
C PRO A 28 4.14 -6.60 -19.39
N ALA A 29 5.08 -7.40 -19.88
CA ALA A 29 5.64 -7.22 -21.23
C ALA A 29 4.61 -7.58 -22.32
N THR A 30 3.72 -8.54 -22.05
CA THR A 30 2.64 -8.97 -22.94
C THR A 30 1.37 -9.28 -22.13
N ASP A 31 0.27 -9.59 -22.83
CA ASP A 31 -0.99 -10.07 -22.23
C ASP A 31 -0.96 -11.57 -21.87
N SER A 32 0.21 -12.21 -21.90
CA SER A 32 0.34 -13.61 -21.47
C SER A 32 0.10 -13.75 -19.95
N PRO A 33 -0.55 -14.82 -19.49
CA PRO A 33 -0.74 -15.07 -18.06
C PRO A 33 0.57 -15.08 -17.26
N GLU A 34 1.65 -15.55 -17.87
CA GLU A 34 2.99 -15.62 -17.27
C GLU A 34 3.57 -14.23 -17.01
N ASP A 35 3.48 -13.31 -17.98
CA ASP A 35 3.98 -11.95 -17.83
C ASP A 35 3.15 -11.13 -16.84
N ILE A 36 1.84 -11.36 -16.81
CA ILE A 36 0.93 -10.74 -15.84
C ILE A 36 1.30 -11.16 -14.42
N GLU A 37 1.52 -12.46 -14.20
CA GLU A 37 1.91 -12.98 -12.89
C GLU A 37 3.31 -12.51 -12.49
N ALA A 38 4.26 -12.47 -13.42
CA ALA A 38 5.61 -11.95 -13.17
C ALA A 38 5.56 -10.47 -12.75
N ALA A 39 4.85 -9.62 -13.50
CA ALA A 39 4.68 -8.21 -13.17
C ALA A 39 4.03 -8.03 -11.79
N ARG A 40 3.00 -8.84 -11.48
CA ARG A 40 2.34 -8.83 -10.17
C ARG A 40 3.31 -9.19 -9.04
N GLN A 41 4.10 -10.27 -9.20
CA GLN A 41 5.07 -10.70 -8.19
C GLN A 41 6.14 -9.63 -7.96
N THR A 42 6.65 -9.00 -9.02
CA THR A 42 7.60 -7.88 -8.90
C THR A 42 6.99 -6.68 -8.17
N MET A 43 5.74 -6.32 -8.45
CA MET A 43 5.09 -5.15 -7.84
C MET A 43 4.87 -5.31 -6.31
N PHE A 44 4.65 -6.53 -5.84
CA PHE A 44 4.40 -6.84 -4.42
C PHE A 44 5.60 -7.44 -3.68
N SER A 45 6.74 -7.63 -4.36
CA SER A 45 7.94 -8.12 -3.69
C SER A 45 8.56 -7.02 -2.81
N VAL A 46 9.12 -7.45 -1.70
CA VAL A 46 10.01 -6.61 -0.90
C VAL A 46 11.40 -6.85 -1.49
N ALA A 47 11.96 -5.88 -2.20
CA ALA A 47 13.25 -6.04 -2.86
C ALA A 47 14.32 -6.54 -1.86
N SER A 48 14.71 -7.81 -1.98
CA SER A 48 15.70 -8.44 -1.14
C SER A 48 16.99 -8.58 -1.93
N LYS A 49 18.04 -7.90 -1.45
CA LYS A 49 19.49 -7.99 -1.72
C LYS A 49 20.01 -8.28 -3.15
N ASP A 50 19.46 -9.25 -3.86
CA ASP A 50 19.95 -9.73 -5.14
C ASP A 50 18.75 -9.91 -6.06
N GLU A 51 18.58 -9.00 -7.03
CA GLU A 51 18.22 -9.29 -8.42
C GLU A 51 17.67 -8.04 -9.13
N THR A 52 18.19 -7.84 -10.35
CA THR A 52 18.06 -6.65 -11.19
C THR A 52 16.86 -6.76 -12.13
N LEU A 53 16.10 -5.69 -12.40
CA LEU A 53 16.26 -4.93 -13.65
C LEU A 53 15.97 -3.42 -13.53
N PHE A 54 16.02 -2.86 -12.31
CA PHE A 54 16.18 -1.41 -12.07
C PHE A 54 17.16 -1.22 -10.90
N SER A 55 18.36 -1.77 -11.10
CA SER A 55 19.38 -2.02 -10.08
C SER A 55 19.92 -0.73 -9.46
N VAL A 56 19.35 -0.34 -8.33
CA VAL A 56 20.15 0.20 -7.23
C VAL A 56 20.13 -0.88 -6.15
N PRO A 57 21.26 -1.51 -5.80
CA PRO A 57 21.35 -2.39 -4.64
C PRO A 57 21.17 -1.50 -3.43
N SER A 58 19.93 -1.30 -3.04
CA SER A 58 19.62 -0.38 -1.99
C SER A 58 18.79 -1.12 -0.98
N LYS A 59 19.27 -1.08 0.26
CA LYS A 59 18.45 -1.22 1.46
C LYS A 59 17.39 -0.09 1.45
N ASN A 60 16.59 0.00 0.40
CA ASN A 60 15.59 1.03 0.25
C ASN A 60 14.30 0.52 0.88
N VAL A 61 13.58 1.44 1.50
CA VAL A 61 12.28 1.19 2.12
C VAL A 61 11.15 1.39 1.11
N TRP A 62 11.49 1.41 -0.19
CA TRP A 62 10.58 1.69 -1.29
C TRP A 62 9.96 0.37 -1.73
N ASN A 63 8.94 -0.09 -1.01
CA ASN A 63 8.12 -1.23 -1.41
C ASN A 63 6.67 -1.01 -0.97
N ASN A 64 5.72 -1.34 -1.83
CA ASN A 64 4.30 -1.13 -1.57
C ASN A 64 3.82 -1.94 -0.35
N THR A 65 4.30 -3.17 -0.23
CA THR A 65 3.85 -4.17 0.73
C THR A 65 4.04 -3.70 2.19
N TRP A 66 5.19 -3.12 2.55
CA TRP A 66 5.44 -2.66 3.93
C TRP A 66 4.53 -1.52 4.37
N TRP A 67 4.20 -0.59 3.47
CA TRP A 67 3.44 0.61 3.82
C TRP A 67 1.94 0.42 3.69
N LEU A 68 1.48 -0.40 2.72
CA LEU A 68 0.06 -0.51 2.39
C LEU A 68 -0.64 -1.71 3.04
N ASP A 69 0.02 -2.84 3.25
CA ASP A 69 -0.65 -4.01 3.83
C ASP A 69 -1.14 -3.83 5.27
N PRO A 70 -0.36 -3.22 6.18
CA PRO A 70 -0.85 -2.94 7.53
C PRO A 70 -2.06 -2.02 7.51
N VAL A 71 -2.10 -1.06 6.58
CA VAL A 71 -3.23 -0.15 6.44
C VAL A 71 -4.46 -0.88 5.91
N ARG A 72 -4.31 -1.73 4.88
CA ARG A 72 -5.39 -2.55 4.32
C ARG A 72 -5.99 -3.50 5.37
N LYS A 73 -5.17 -4.10 6.23
CA LYS A 73 -5.68 -4.94 7.33
C LYS A 73 -6.51 -4.10 8.32
N LEU A 74 -6.03 -2.90 8.67
CA LEU A 74 -6.74 -1.98 9.57
C LEU A 74 -8.03 -1.41 8.97
N LEU A 75 -8.10 -1.23 7.66
CA LEU A 75 -9.32 -0.86 6.92
C LEU A 75 -10.44 -1.88 7.15
N ASN A 76 -10.13 -3.17 7.02
CA ASN A 76 -11.10 -4.26 7.24
C ASN A 76 -11.52 -4.39 8.72
N TYR A 77 -10.60 -4.19 9.67
CA TYR A 77 -10.92 -4.16 11.10
C TYR A 77 -11.75 -2.94 11.52
N HIS A 78 -11.57 -1.78 10.89
CA HIS A 78 -12.42 -0.61 11.17
C HIS A 78 -13.85 -0.82 10.66
N LEU A 79 -14.01 -1.43 9.48
CA LEU A 79 -15.31 -1.80 8.95
C LEU A 79 -16.06 -2.74 9.92
N SER A 80 -15.37 -3.72 10.51
CA SER A 80 -15.99 -4.66 11.45
C SER A 80 -16.35 -4.06 12.81
N ILE A 81 -15.66 -3.00 13.26
CA ILE A 81 -15.90 -2.39 14.59
C ILE A 81 -16.85 -1.19 14.50
N PHE A 82 -16.77 -0.41 13.42
CA PHE A 82 -17.47 0.89 13.32
C PHE A 82 -18.49 0.94 12.18
N GLY A 83 -18.61 -0.11 11.36
CA GLY A 83 -19.59 -0.19 10.27
C GLY A 83 -19.39 0.81 9.13
N GLU A 84 -18.34 1.64 9.18
CA GLU A 84 -18.03 2.64 8.14
C GLU A 84 -16.72 2.29 7.39
N PRO A 85 -16.70 2.36 6.05
CA PRO A 85 -15.49 2.13 5.28
C PRO A 85 -14.51 3.29 5.47
N VAL A 86 -13.28 2.98 5.89
CA VAL A 86 -12.17 3.92 5.65
C VAL A 86 -11.91 3.90 4.14
N ARG A 87 -11.79 5.06 3.49
CA ARG A 87 -11.42 5.13 2.07
C ARG A 87 -9.93 5.42 1.95
N ALA A 88 -9.20 4.52 1.28
CA ALA A 88 -7.90 4.86 0.74
C ALA A 88 -8.13 5.59 -0.58
N ILE A 89 -7.59 6.79 -0.73
CA ILE A 89 -7.58 7.52 -2.00
C ILE A 89 -6.23 7.18 -2.64
N LEU A 90 -6.25 6.32 -3.66
CA LEU A 90 -5.13 6.19 -4.58
C LEU A 90 -5.23 7.35 -5.56
N VAL A 91 -4.21 8.21 -5.59
CA VAL A 91 -4.05 9.28 -6.59
C VAL A 91 -3.00 8.81 -7.59
#